data_AF-A0A430AVV0-F1
#
_entry.id   AF-A0A430AVV0-F1
#
_cell.length_a   1.000
_cell.length_b   1.000
_cell.length_c   1.000
_cell.angle_alpha   90.00
_cell.angle_beta   90.00
_cell.angle_gamma   90.00
#
_symmetry.space_group_name_H-M   'P 1'
#
loop_
_entity.id
_entity.type
_entity.pdbx_description
1 polymer ?
#
loop_
_entity_poly.entity_id
_entity_poly.type
_entity_poly.pdbx_seq_one_letter_code
_entity_poly.pdbx_strand_id
1 'polypeptide(L)'
;MVNSIQKYKSRIKGYGDNHYDRTLLRKSRGFETYFKNALNKEECEIDGDSTFAVFQDHSQSNNKDLSDDKYVILPNSTVCNVGSYIVWRDSKWLVFTEEFKTIPTHQQLKIKEVNEEIRWIDDNGKIVNNGNGWGAYVQNQTLYTLGVSFTGNNIAVVNAKMMMYMQDNEQTKTLKVQDRVFIGDNVYNVMFMDNVSRKGLINYLLEQDTISETYDNTELRIADYYRKKKDDQEKEDPSGEEIAIIGDEKLRIGRTYVFKSSKDDQVEEWIIESLGGTTSPFTIQEKDSTTMTLRVKDDARLVGTIANLIVKTKNSGIVSKNLKIISRF
;
A
#
# COMPACT_ATOMS: atom_id res chain seq x y z
N MET A 1 -27.57 -30.39 -58.24
CA MET A 1 -27.12 -31.29 -57.15
C MET A 1 -26.05 -30.69 -56.23
N VAL A 2 -25.05 -29.96 -56.75
CA VAL A 2 -23.92 -29.37 -55.99
C VAL A 2 -24.34 -28.47 -54.81
N ASN A 3 -25.46 -27.75 -54.95
CA ASN A 3 -25.96 -26.80 -53.96
C ASN A 3 -26.51 -27.46 -52.66
N SER A 4 -26.96 -28.73 -52.74
CA SER A 4 -27.49 -29.47 -51.59
C SER A 4 -26.38 -30.01 -50.68
N ILE A 5 -25.27 -30.46 -51.26
CA ILE A 5 -24.11 -30.99 -50.54
C ILE A 5 -23.35 -29.87 -49.84
N GLN A 6 -23.24 -28.69 -50.46
CA GLN A 6 -22.64 -27.51 -49.82
C GLN A 6 -23.50 -27.01 -48.65
N LYS A 7 -24.83 -26.94 -48.79
CA LYS A 7 -25.75 -26.64 -47.68
C LYS A 7 -25.70 -27.69 -46.56
N TYR A 8 -25.55 -28.97 -46.91
CA TYR A 8 -25.42 -30.04 -45.92
C TYR A 8 -24.09 -29.96 -45.17
N LYS A 9 -22.98 -29.72 -45.89
CA LYS A 9 -21.65 -29.52 -45.30
C LYS A 9 -21.58 -28.26 -44.44
N SER A 10 -22.19 -27.15 -44.86
CA SER A 10 -22.28 -25.94 -44.03
C SER A 10 -23.15 -26.17 -42.78
N ARG A 11 -24.25 -26.93 -42.92
CA ARG A 11 -25.10 -27.32 -41.79
C ARG A 11 -24.34 -28.21 -40.80
N ILE A 12 -23.56 -29.18 -41.27
CA ILE A 12 -22.70 -30.02 -40.41
C ILE A 12 -21.61 -29.19 -39.73
N LYS A 13 -20.93 -28.32 -40.47
CA LYS A 13 -19.90 -27.42 -39.92
C LYS A 13 -20.46 -26.47 -38.87
N GLY A 14 -21.69 -26.00 -39.02
CA GLY A 14 -22.39 -25.20 -38.02
C GLY A 14 -22.66 -25.92 -36.69
N TYR A 15 -22.46 -27.24 -36.64
CA TYR A 15 -22.50 -28.02 -35.39
C TYR A 15 -21.12 -28.30 -34.81
N GLY A 16 -20.01 -28.10 -35.53
CA GLY A 16 -18.65 -28.45 -35.12
C GLY A 16 -18.01 -29.50 -36.03
N ASP A 17 -16.69 -29.39 -36.23
CA ASP A 17 -15.95 -30.19 -37.22
C ASP A 17 -15.73 -31.63 -36.76
N ASN A 18 -15.66 -31.89 -35.45
CA ASN A 18 -15.52 -33.22 -34.87
C ASN A 18 -16.57 -33.50 -33.76
N HIS A 19 -16.56 -34.72 -33.20
CA HIS A 19 -17.49 -35.11 -32.13
C HIS A 19 -17.33 -34.27 -30.84
N TYR A 20 -16.09 -33.90 -30.52
CA TYR A 20 -15.77 -33.08 -29.36
C TYR A 20 -16.38 -31.67 -29.52
N ASP A 21 -16.15 -31.00 -30.64
CA ASP A 21 -16.67 -29.66 -30.93
C ASP A 21 -18.20 -29.63 -30.90
N ARG A 22 -18.85 -30.65 -31.49
CA ARG A 22 -20.30 -30.83 -31.42
C ARG A 22 -20.82 -30.92 -30.00
N THR A 23 -20.10 -31.66 -29.16
CA THR A 23 -20.46 -31.83 -27.75
C THR A 23 -20.26 -30.55 -26.97
N LEU A 24 -19.14 -29.85 -27.20
CA LEU A 24 -18.83 -28.57 -26.58
C LEU A 24 -19.87 -27.51 -26.94
N LEU A 25 -20.18 -27.33 -28.23
CA LEU A 25 -21.21 -26.39 -28.70
C LEU A 25 -22.58 -26.69 -28.09
N ARG A 26 -22.96 -27.97 -27.99
CA ARG A 26 -24.21 -28.37 -27.32
C ARG A 26 -24.20 -27.99 -25.83
N LYS A 27 -23.08 -28.17 -25.14
CA LYS A 27 -22.94 -27.77 -23.72
C LYS A 27 -22.95 -26.26 -23.55
N SER A 28 -22.31 -25.50 -24.44
CA SER A 28 -22.34 -24.04 -24.44
C SER A 28 -23.76 -23.49 -24.64
N ARG A 29 -24.54 -24.04 -25.59
CA ARG A 29 -25.97 -23.68 -25.74
C ARG A 29 -26.81 -24.03 -24.51
N GLY A 30 -26.47 -25.13 -23.85
CA GLY A 30 -27.07 -25.51 -22.57
C GLY A 30 -26.79 -24.47 -21.49
N PHE A 31 -25.55 -23.99 -21.40
CA PHE A 31 -25.18 -22.89 -20.51
C PHE A 31 -25.92 -21.59 -20.86
N GLU A 32 -25.98 -21.18 -22.14
CA GLU A 32 -26.72 -19.98 -22.55
C GLU A 32 -28.19 -20.03 -22.13
N THR A 33 -28.82 -21.21 -22.28
CA THR A 33 -30.21 -21.43 -21.86
C THR A 33 -30.35 -21.34 -20.34
N TYR A 34 -29.42 -21.92 -19.59
CA TYR A 34 -29.38 -21.78 -18.13
C TYR A 34 -29.22 -20.32 -17.72
N PHE A 35 -28.19 -19.64 -18.24
CA PHE A 35 -27.84 -18.27 -17.91
C PHE A 35 -28.98 -17.31 -18.23
N LYS A 36 -29.68 -17.50 -19.35
CA LYS A 36 -30.83 -16.67 -19.72
C LYS A 36 -32.00 -16.78 -18.73
N ASN A 37 -32.21 -17.95 -18.14
CA ASN A 37 -33.39 -18.25 -17.32
C ASN A 37 -33.07 -18.36 -15.81
N ALA A 38 -31.84 -18.12 -15.40
CA ALA A 38 -31.42 -18.19 -14.01
C ALA A 38 -32.11 -17.10 -13.18
N LEU A 39 -32.79 -17.50 -12.09
CA LEU A 39 -33.53 -16.58 -11.20
C LEU A 39 -32.60 -15.66 -10.40
N ASN A 40 -31.40 -16.14 -10.13
CA ASN A 40 -30.31 -15.43 -9.45
C ASN A 40 -29.38 -14.71 -10.43
N LYS A 41 -29.85 -14.47 -11.67
CA LYS A 41 -29.19 -13.57 -12.61
C LYS A 41 -29.56 -12.14 -12.25
N GLU A 42 -28.56 -11.35 -11.91
CA GLU A 42 -28.74 -9.96 -11.50
C GLU A 42 -27.79 -9.05 -12.29
N GLU A 43 -28.17 -7.78 -12.38
CA GLU A 43 -27.29 -6.73 -12.91
C GLU A 43 -26.20 -6.42 -11.89
N CYS A 44 -24.98 -6.22 -12.37
CA CYS A 44 -23.83 -5.85 -11.56
C CYS A 44 -22.86 -5.03 -12.41
N GLU A 45 -21.94 -4.36 -11.75
CA GLU A 45 -20.86 -3.61 -12.40
C GLU A 45 -19.53 -4.34 -12.17
N ILE A 46 -18.81 -4.68 -13.23
CA ILE A 46 -17.47 -5.29 -13.13
C ILE A 46 -16.45 -4.26 -13.60
N ASP A 47 -15.59 -3.80 -12.69
CA ASP A 47 -14.55 -2.81 -12.95
C ASP A 47 -15.04 -1.53 -13.69
N GLY A 48 -16.30 -1.11 -13.52
CA GLY A 48 -16.91 0.03 -14.22
C GLY A 48 -17.96 -0.35 -15.27
N ASP A 49 -17.93 -1.58 -15.77
CA ASP A 49 -18.79 -2.02 -16.87
C ASP A 49 -20.04 -2.75 -16.37
N SER A 50 -21.23 -2.21 -16.69
CA SER A 50 -22.51 -2.88 -16.39
C SER A 50 -22.67 -4.17 -17.19
N THR A 51 -23.01 -5.25 -16.50
CA THR A 51 -23.24 -6.57 -17.06
C THR A 51 -24.24 -7.35 -16.21
N PHE A 52 -24.57 -8.55 -16.65
CA PHE A 52 -25.34 -9.49 -15.85
C PHE A 52 -24.46 -10.64 -15.39
N ALA A 53 -24.66 -11.06 -14.15
CA ALA A 53 -23.98 -12.20 -13.57
C ALA A 53 -24.95 -13.08 -12.79
N VAL A 54 -24.63 -14.37 -12.67
CA VAL A 54 -25.39 -15.31 -11.84
C VAL A 54 -24.66 -15.51 -10.52
N PHE A 55 -25.29 -15.14 -9.41
CA PHE A 55 -24.74 -15.22 -8.06
C PHE A 55 -25.23 -16.46 -7.34
N GLN A 56 -24.32 -17.32 -6.86
CA GLN A 56 -24.63 -18.53 -6.11
C GLN A 56 -23.96 -18.49 -4.74
N ASP A 57 -24.69 -18.86 -3.71
CA ASP A 57 -24.12 -18.94 -2.37
C ASP A 57 -23.09 -20.08 -2.29
N HIS A 58 -21.95 -19.80 -1.66
CA HIS A 58 -20.99 -20.84 -1.33
C HIS A 58 -21.45 -21.55 -0.06
N SER A 59 -21.73 -22.86 -0.12
CA SER A 59 -22.20 -23.58 1.06
C SER A 59 -21.11 -23.60 2.14
N GLN A 60 -21.37 -22.93 3.26
CA GLN A 60 -20.48 -22.84 4.42
C GLN A 60 -20.54 -24.09 5.32
N SER A 61 -20.74 -25.29 4.73
CA SER A 61 -21.14 -26.48 5.49
C SER A 61 -20.06 -27.01 6.44
N ASN A 62 -18.92 -26.35 6.61
CA ASN A 62 -17.91 -26.73 7.60
C ASN A 62 -16.85 -25.67 8.00
N ASN A 63 -16.98 -24.38 7.65
CA ASN A 63 -15.89 -23.42 7.89
C ASN A 63 -16.15 -22.43 9.03
N LYS A 64 -15.12 -22.24 9.86
CA LYS A 64 -14.96 -21.22 10.90
C LYS A 64 -14.86 -19.79 10.35
N ASP A 65 -15.10 -19.60 9.06
CA ASP A 65 -14.97 -18.32 8.38
C ASP A 65 -16.32 -17.62 8.43
N LEU A 66 -16.38 -16.47 9.10
CA LEU A 66 -17.56 -15.61 9.18
C LEU A 66 -17.82 -14.84 7.87
N SER A 67 -17.29 -15.29 6.72
CA SER A 67 -17.37 -14.57 5.45
C SER A 67 -18.46 -15.13 4.52
N ASP A 68 -19.33 -14.26 4.02
CA ASP A 68 -20.38 -14.61 3.04
C ASP A 68 -19.77 -14.75 1.63
N ASP A 69 -18.96 -15.79 1.43
CA ASP A 69 -18.36 -16.06 0.12
C ASP A 69 -19.43 -16.44 -0.91
N LYS A 70 -19.28 -15.96 -2.14
CA LYS A 70 -20.19 -16.29 -3.24
C LYS A 70 -19.44 -16.79 -4.47
N TYR A 71 -20.14 -17.55 -5.29
CA TYR A 71 -19.72 -17.87 -6.65
C TYR A 71 -20.43 -16.98 -7.64
N VAL A 72 -19.68 -16.52 -8.63
CA VAL A 72 -20.17 -15.74 -9.76
C VAL A 72 -19.97 -16.55 -11.03
N ILE A 73 -21.04 -16.69 -11.80
CA ILE A 73 -21.03 -17.37 -13.09
C ILE A 73 -21.30 -16.35 -14.19
N LEU A 74 -20.39 -16.29 -15.15
CA LEU A 74 -20.44 -15.36 -16.27
C LEU A 74 -20.19 -16.07 -17.60
N PRO A 75 -20.70 -15.56 -18.73
CA PRO A 75 -20.26 -15.98 -20.05
C PRO A 75 -18.75 -15.73 -20.22
N ASN A 76 -18.05 -16.62 -20.95
CA ASN A 76 -16.62 -16.45 -21.27
C ASN A 76 -16.31 -15.17 -22.06
N SER A 77 -17.32 -14.55 -22.68
CA SER A 77 -17.17 -13.27 -23.39
C SER A 77 -17.06 -12.07 -22.46
N THR A 78 -17.40 -12.21 -21.17
CA THR A 78 -17.34 -11.13 -20.19
C THR A 78 -15.92 -11.05 -19.64
N VAL A 79 -15.32 -9.86 -19.64
CA VAL A 79 -13.99 -9.67 -19.06
C VAL A 79 -14.14 -9.56 -17.55
N CYS A 80 -13.68 -10.57 -16.83
CA CYS A 80 -13.64 -10.57 -15.36
C CYS A 80 -12.54 -11.52 -14.93
N ASN A 81 -11.55 -11.02 -14.18
CA ASN A 81 -10.39 -11.80 -13.78
C ASN A 81 -10.23 -11.77 -12.26
N VAL A 82 -9.34 -12.61 -11.74
CA VAL A 82 -8.87 -12.49 -10.35
C VAL A 82 -8.36 -11.07 -10.12
N GLY A 83 -8.84 -10.43 -9.05
CA GLY A 83 -8.56 -9.02 -8.76
C GLY A 83 -9.60 -8.01 -9.23
N SER A 84 -10.52 -8.39 -10.13
CA SER A 84 -11.62 -7.50 -10.54
C SER A 84 -12.53 -7.17 -9.35
N TYR A 85 -13.09 -5.97 -9.35
CA TYR A 85 -14.16 -5.59 -8.43
C TYR A 85 -15.52 -5.82 -9.09
N ILE A 86 -16.46 -6.38 -8.33
CA ILE A 86 -17.85 -6.55 -8.73
C ILE A 86 -18.71 -5.75 -7.74
N VAL A 87 -19.46 -4.76 -8.24
CA VAL A 87 -20.46 -4.05 -7.44
C VAL A 87 -21.81 -4.73 -7.65
N TRP A 88 -22.40 -5.22 -6.56
CA TRP A 88 -23.67 -5.93 -6.59
C TRP A 88 -24.42 -5.68 -5.28
N ARG A 89 -25.68 -5.21 -5.41
CA ARG A 89 -26.58 -4.84 -4.28
C ARG A 89 -25.91 -3.90 -3.27
N ASP A 90 -25.33 -2.82 -3.77
CA ASP A 90 -24.64 -1.77 -2.99
C ASP A 90 -23.39 -2.25 -2.21
N SER A 91 -23.00 -3.51 -2.34
CA SER A 91 -21.74 -4.04 -1.82
C SER A 91 -20.70 -4.18 -2.93
N LYS A 92 -19.44 -3.93 -2.57
CA LYS A 92 -18.27 -4.17 -3.43
C LYS A 92 -17.70 -5.54 -3.09
N TRP A 93 -17.40 -6.32 -4.12
CA TRP A 93 -16.88 -7.67 -4.01
C TRP A 93 -15.58 -7.79 -4.77
N LEU A 94 -14.62 -8.53 -4.24
CA LEU A 94 -13.32 -8.79 -4.85
C LEU A 94 -13.29 -10.21 -5.41
N VAL A 95 -12.93 -10.36 -6.68
CA VAL A 95 -12.71 -11.67 -7.30
C VAL A 95 -11.44 -12.29 -6.75
N PHE A 96 -11.59 -13.37 -5.99
CA PHE A 96 -10.52 -13.96 -5.20
C PHE A 96 -9.83 -15.14 -5.90
N THR A 97 -10.60 -15.99 -6.56
CA THR A 97 -10.09 -17.14 -7.31
C THR A 97 -10.96 -17.43 -8.53
N GLU A 98 -10.35 -17.88 -9.60
CA GLU A 98 -11.02 -18.43 -10.77
C GLU A 98 -11.00 -19.96 -10.72
N GLU A 99 -12.12 -20.59 -11.08
CA GLU A 99 -12.21 -22.03 -11.20
C GLU A 99 -11.89 -22.48 -12.63
N PHE A 100 -10.84 -23.28 -12.80
CA PHE A 100 -10.52 -23.91 -14.07
C PHE A 100 -11.47 -25.07 -14.37
N LYS A 101 -12.55 -24.78 -15.08
CA LYS A 101 -13.54 -25.80 -15.46
C LYS A 101 -12.96 -26.78 -16.47
N THR A 102 -13.20 -28.08 -16.24
CA THR A 102 -12.85 -29.14 -17.22
C THR A 102 -13.62 -28.99 -18.54
N ILE A 103 -14.78 -28.34 -18.51
CA ILE A 103 -15.57 -28.02 -19.71
C ILE A 103 -15.75 -26.48 -19.77
N PRO A 104 -15.00 -25.77 -20.64
CA PRO A 104 -14.90 -24.31 -20.64
C PRO A 104 -16.09 -23.66 -21.35
N THR A 105 -17.31 -23.90 -20.85
CA THR A 105 -18.54 -23.29 -21.39
C THR A 105 -18.80 -21.88 -20.84
N HIS A 106 -18.29 -21.60 -19.65
CA HIS A 106 -18.47 -20.37 -18.90
C HIS A 106 -17.35 -20.26 -17.87
N GLN A 107 -17.17 -19.06 -17.34
CA GLN A 107 -16.27 -18.80 -16.22
C GLN A 107 -17.05 -18.90 -14.91
N GLN A 108 -16.38 -19.43 -13.88
CA GLN A 108 -16.90 -19.48 -12.53
C GLN A 108 -15.83 -18.94 -11.59
N LEU A 109 -16.21 -17.92 -10.84
CA LEU A 109 -15.31 -17.13 -10.00
C LEU A 109 -15.79 -17.20 -8.55
N LYS A 110 -14.87 -17.22 -7.60
CA LYS A 110 -15.18 -17.04 -6.18
C LYS A 110 -14.93 -15.60 -5.80
N ILE A 111 -15.92 -14.95 -5.23
CA ILE A 111 -15.85 -13.57 -4.76
C ILE A 111 -15.94 -13.51 -3.24
N LYS A 112 -15.28 -12.49 -2.68
CA LYS A 112 -15.33 -12.15 -1.26
C LYS A 112 -15.77 -10.70 -1.11
N GLU A 113 -16.60 -10.42 -0.11
CA GLU A 113 -17.04 -9.05 0.15
C GLU A 113 -15.84 -8.18 0.56
N VAL A 114 -15.75 -6.98 0.00
CA VAL A 114 -14.79 -5.96 0.44
C VAL A 114 -15.29 -5.41 1.76
N ASN A 115 -14.49 -5.53 2.82
CA ASN A 115 -14.87 -5.11 4.16
C ASN A 115 -14.17 -3.84 4.64
N GLU A 116 -13.13 -3.37 3.93
CA GLU A 116 -12.40 -2.16 4.28
C GLU A 116 -12.04 -1.34 3.03
N GLU A 117 -11.87 -0.03 3.21
CA GLU A 117 -11.35 0.88 2.19
C GLU A 117 -10.05 1.50 2.67
N ILE A 118 -8.96 1.19 1.96
CA ILE A 118 -7.61 1.52 2.39
C ILE A 118 -7.18 2.80 1.69
N ARG A 119 -6.72 3.77 2.48
CA ARG A 119 -6.27 5.08 2.03
C ARG A 119 -4.85 5.32 2.49
N TRP A 120 -4.01 5.79 1.58
CA TRP A 120 -2.65 6.21 1.85
C TRP A 120 -2.26 7.35 0.89
N ILE A 121 -1.13 7.97 1.19
CA ILE A 121 -0.49 8.96 0.32
C ILE A 121 0.49 8.21 -0.59
N ASP A 122 0.31 8.35 -1.90
CA ASP A 122 1.18 7.78 -2.92
C ASP A 122 2.55 8.46 -2.96
N ASP A 123 3.45 7.96 -3.80
CA ASP A 123 4.79 8.53 -3.99
C ASP A 123 4.77 9.98 -4.52
N ASN A 124 3.63 10.46 -5.02
CA ASN A 124 3.42 11.82 -5.56
C ASN A 124 2.70 12.74 -4.57
N GLY A 125 2.51 12.33 -3.31
CA GLY A 125 1.87 13.17 -2.31
C GLY A 125 0.35 13.21 -2.37
N LYS A 126 -0.27 12.42 -3.26
CA LYS A 126 -1.72 12.40 -3.47
C LYS A 126 -2.35 11.25 -2.72
N ILE A 127 -3.55 11.49 -2.20
CA ILE A 127 -4.37 10.42 -1.64
C ILE A 127 -4.85 9.56 -2.80
N VAL A 128 -4.62 8.25 -2.71
CA VAL A 128 -4.97 7.30 -3.76
C VAL A 128 -6.46 7.28 -4.08
N ASN A 129 -6.78 6.87 -5.32
CA ASN A 129 -8.14 6.80 -5.86
C ASN A 129 -8.97 8.08 -5.59
N ASN A 130 -8.36 9.25 -5.80
CA ASN A 130 -8.98 10.56 -5.58
C ASN A 130 -9.58 10.76 -4.19
N GLY A 131 -9.01 10.13 -3.16
CA GLY A 131 -9.48 10.23 -1.77
C GLY A 131 -10.47 9.16 -1.34
N ASN A 132 -11.01 8.37 -2.27
CA ASN A 132 -11.94 7.29 -1.93
C ASN A 132 -11.22 6.07 -1.33
N GLY A 133 -9.94 5.88 -1.66
CA GLY A 133 -9.20 4.68 -1.28
C GLY A 133 -9.54 3.48 -2.16
N TRP A 134 -8.83 2.38 -1.91
CA TRP A 134 -9.02 1.13 -2.63
C TRP A 134 -9.68 0.09 -1.73
N GLY A 135 -10.65 -0.65 -2.27
CA GLY A 135 -11.32 -1.71 -1.54
C GLY A 135 -10.35 -2.84 -1.17
N ALA A 136 -10.44 -3.35 0.04
CA ALA A 136 -9.66 -4.47 0.50
C ALA A 136 -10.54 -5.53 1.18
N TYR A 137 -10.12 -6.79 1.03
CA TYR A 137 -10.60 -7.87 1.89
C TYR A 137 -9.54 -8.11 2.97
N VAL A 138 -9.89 -7.77 4.21
CA VAL A 138 -9.03 -7.92 5.39
C VAL A 138 -9.54 -9.07 6.25
N GLN A 139 -8.63 -9.91 6.70
CA GLN A 139 -8.95 -10.99 7.64
C GLN A 139 -7.88 -11.08 8.73
N ASN A 140 -8.32 -11.30 9.96
CA ASN A 140 -7.40 -11.54 11.07
C ASN A 140 -6.72 -12.89 10.90
N GLN A 141 -5.40 -12.92 11.06
CA GLN A 141 -4.59 -14.12 10.92
C GLN A 141 -4.28 -14.81 12.26
N THR A 142 -4.98 -14.48 13.35
CA THR A 142 -4.79 -15.04 14.70
C THR A 142 -5.00 -16.55 14.78
N LEU A 143 -4.03 -17.31 14.28
CA LEU A 143 -3.58 -18.55 14.86
C LEU A 143 -2.48 -18.19 15.87
N TYR A 144 -2.90 -17.93 17.11
CA TYR A 144 -2.04 -17.90 18.31
C TYR A 144 -0.83 -16.95 18.29
N THR A 145 -1.03 -15.66 18.56
CA THR A 145 0.04 -14.80 19.11
C THR A 145 -0.28 -14.43 20.55
N LEU A 146 -0.11 -15.38 21.47
CA LEU A 146 0.19 -15.09 22.89
C LEU A 146 1.64 -14.56 22.95
N GLY A 147 1.88 -13.40 22.37
CA GLY A 147 3.21 -12.81 22.25
C GLY A 147 3.09 -11.30 22.42
N VAL A 148 2.98 -10.87 23.67
CA VAL A 148 3.15 -9.46 24.04
C VAL A 148 4.57 -9.07 23.65
N SER A 149 4.74 -8.18 22.67
CA SER A 149 6.05 -7.58 22.43
C SER A 149 6.26 -6.50 23.48
N PHE A 150 7.36 -6.61 24.23
CA PHE A 150 7.74 -5.62 25.22
C PHE A 150 8.80 -4.71 24.60
N THR A 151 8.38 -3.58 24.03
CA THR A 151 9.28 -2.50 23.63
C THR A 151 9.34 -1.45 24.74
N GLY A 152 10.38 -1.54 25.58
CA GLY A 152 11.04 -0.42 26.29
C GLY A 152 10.26 0.41 27.32
N ASN A 153 8.93 0.47 27.28
CA ASN A 153 8.08 1.24 28.18
C ASN A 153 6.75 0.50 28.37
N ASN A 154 6.74 -0.60 29.13
CA ASN A 154 5.60 -1.24 29.83
C ASN A 154 4.16 -1.12 29.26
N ILE A 155 3.98 -1.01 27.94
CA ILE A 155 2.68 -1.06 27.28
C ILE A 155 2.71 -2.31 26.41
N ALA A 156 1.84 -3.24 26.74
CA ALA A 156 1.58 -4.43 25.95
C ALA A 156 1.04 -4.00 24.58
N VAL A 157 1.87 -3.98 23.54
CA VAL A 157 1.37 -3.86 22.17
C VAL A 157 0.80 -5.24 21.80
N VAL A 158 -0.51 -5.29 21.57
CA VAL A 158 -1.18 -6.49 21.08
C VAL A 158 -0.58 -6.79 19.71
N ASN A 159 0.11 -7.93 19.57
CA ASN A 159 0.68 -8.37 18.29
C ASN A 159 -0.43 -8.99 17.42
N ALA A 160 -1.36 -8.14 16.96
CA ALA A 160 -2.38 -8.54 16.01
C ALA A 160 -1.77 -8.54 14.60
N LYS A 161 -1.87 -9.68 13.93
CA LYS A 161 -1.48 -9.82 12.53
C LYS A 161 -2.71 -9.96 11.66
N MET A 162 -2.73 -9.20 10.56
CA MET A 162 -3.83 -9.23 9.60
C MET A 162 -3.29 -9.55 8.21
N MET A 163 -4.16 -10.17 7.42
CA MET A 163 -3.96 -10.35 5.99
C MET A 163 -4.89 -9.43 5.25
N MET A 164 -4.37 -8.74 4.26
CA MET A 164 -5.13 -7.84 3.43
C MET A 164 -4.91 -8.21 1.96
N TYR A 165 -6.00 -8.28 1.21
CA TYR A 165 -5.98 -8.53 -0.22
C TYR A 165 -6.57 -7.34 -0.97
N MET A 166 -5.87 -6.90 -2.00
CA MET A 166 -6.32 -5.81 -2.88
C MET A 166 -6.06 -6.19 -4.32
N GLN A 167 -6.75 -5.50 -5.25
CA GLN A 167 -6.48 -5.61 -6.68
C GLN A 167 -5.01 -5.25 -7.00
N ASP A 168 -4.40 -5.96 -7.95
CA ASP A 168 -3.07 -5.64 -8.49
C ASP A 168 -3.17 -4.57 -9.59
N ASN A 169 -3.04 -3.29 -9.21
CA ASN A 169 -3.09 -2.15 -10.13
C ASN A 169 -1.92 -1.18 -9.88
N GLU A 170 -1.77 -0.16 -10.73
CA GLU A 170 -0.63 0.77 -10.65
C GLU A 170 -0.57 1.53 -9.32
N GLN A 171 -1.73 1.88 -8.75
CA GLN A 171 -1.79 2.60 -7.48
C GLN A 171 -1.54 1.67 -6.29
N THR A 172 -2.17 0.50 -6.22
CA THR A 172 -1.98 -0.44 -5.10
C THR A 172 -0.54 -0.94 -5.00
N LYS A 173 0.18 -1.01 -6.13
CA LYS A 173 1.63 -1.29 -6.16
C LYS A 173 2.50 -0.22 -5.51
N THR A 174 2.00 1.00 -5.32
CA THR A 174 2.75 2.07 -4.64
C THR A 174 2.86 1.83 -3.14
N LEU A 175 1.94 1.03 -2.56
CA LEU A 175 2.00 0.65 -1.15
C LEU A 175 3.16 -0.32 -0.92
N LYS A 176 4.16 0.10 -0.14
CA LYS A 176 5.41 -0.63 0.06
C LYS A 176 5.46 -1.28 1.44
N VAL A 177 6.41 -2.20 1.59
CA VAL A 177 6.80 -2.71 2.91
C VAL A 177 7.27 -1.54 3.76
N GLN A 178 6.90 -1.54 5.05
CA GLN A 178 7.08 -0.46 6.03
C GLN A 178 6.09 0.71 5.93
N ASP A 179 5.25 0.79 4.89
CA ASP A 179 4.16 1.76 4.90
C ASP A 179 3.12 1.39 5.96
N ARG A 180 2.50 2.42 6.50
CA ARG A 180 1.44 2.31 7.50
C ARG A 180 0.09 2.60 6.87
N VAL A 181 -0.92 1.84 7.27
CA VAL A 181 -2.30 1.98 6.79
C VAL A 181 -3.28 1.84 7.95
N PHE A 182 -4.42 2.51 7.83
CA PHE A 182 -5.55 2.30 8.74
C PHE A 182 -6.39 1.10 8.28
N ILE A 183 -6.84 0.31 9.24
CA ILE A 183 -7.83 -0.75 9.08
C ILE A 183 -8.82 -0.60 10.24
N GLY A 184 -10.08 -0.32 9.93
CA GLY A 184 -11.04 0.15 10.92
C GLY A 184 -10.51 1.40 11.64
N ASP A 185 -10.31 1.29 12.96
CA ASP A 185 -9.82 2.38 13.81
C ASP A 185 -8.38 2.17 14.30
N ASN A 186 -7.67 1.16 13.78
CA ASN A 186 -6.29 0.85 14.17
C ASN A 186 -5.32 1.04 13.02
N VAL A 187 -4.06 1.32 13.34
CA VAL A 187 -2.98 1.43 12.35
C VAL A 187 -2.21 0.11 12.29
N TYR A 188 -1.86 -0.29 11.08
CA TYR A 188 -1.04 -1.46 10.80
C TYR A 188 0.11 -1.10 9.88
N ASN A 189 1.25 -1.72 10.13
CA ASN A 189 2.44 -1.65 9.30
C ASN A 189 2.47 -2.82 8.30
N VAL A 190 2.78 -2.54 7.03
CA VAL A 190 2.98 -3.54 5.99
C VAL A 190 4.30 -4.26 6.21
N MET A 191 4.24 -5.50 6.66
CA MET A 191 5.42 -6.33 6.94
C MET A 191 5.91 -7.09 5.70
N PHE A 192 4.97 -7.48 4.84
CA PHE A 192 5.28 -8.24 3.64
C PHE A 192 4.22 -7.97 2.57
N MET A 193 4.68 -7.98 1.32
CA MET A 193 3.85 -7.81 0.13
C MET A 193 4.18 -8.91 -0.87
N ASP A 194 3.16 -9.57 -1.41
CA ASP A 194 3.27 -10.60 -2.42
C ASP A 194 2.22 -10.40 -3.52
N ASN A 195 2.69 -10.07 -4.71
CA ASN A 195 1.91 -9.93 -5.93
C ASN A 195 2.19 -11.06 -6.94
N VAL A 196 2.91 -12.11 -6.53
CA VAL A 196 3.35 -13.22 -7.41
C VAL A 196 2.46 -14.44 -7.22
N SER A 197 2.12 -14.78 -5.97
CA SER A 197 1.38 -16.02 -5.68
C SER A 197 0.00 -16.09 -6.32
N ARG A 198 -0.66 -14.94 -6.48
CA ARG A 198 -1.98 -14.84 -7.13
C ARG A 198 -2.00 -13.65 -8.08
N LYS A 199 -1.82 -13.92 -9.38
CA LYS A 199 -1.91 -12.88 -10.41
C LYS A 199 -3.25 -12.16 -10.32
N GLY A 200 -3.19 -10.82 -10.35
CA GLY A 200 -4.37 -9.95 -10.23
C GLY A 200 -4.67 -9.50 -8.79
N LEU A 201 -4.06 -10.12 -7.78
CA LEU A 201 -4.19 -9.72 -6.38
C LEU A 201 -2.82 -9.45 -5.76
N ILE A 202 -2.78 -8.44 -4.89
CA ILE A 202 -1.66 -8.22 -3.98
C ILE A 202 -2.09 -8.68 -2.60
N ASN A 203 -1.26 -9.52 -1.99
CA ASN A 203 -1.41 -10.04 -0.66
C ASN A 203 -0.45 -9.30 0.28
N TYR A 204 -0.99 -8.71 1.33
CA TYR A 204 -0.22 -7.99 2.34
C TYR A 204 -0.34 -8.69 3.69
N LEU A 205 0.79 -8.88 4.36
CA LEU A 205 0.84 -9.24 5.76
C LEU A 205 1.08 -7.96 6.58
N LEU A 206 0.22 -7.76 7.57
CA LEU A 206 0.18 -6.55 8.36
C LEU A 206 0.42 -6.86 9.84
N GLU A 207 1.12 -5.98 10.54
CA GLU A 207 1.34 -6.05 11.98
C GLU A 207 0.84 -4.76 12.64
N GLN A 208 0.11 -4.89 13.75
CA GLN A 208 -0.47 -3.73 14.43
C GLN A 208 0.63 -2.77 14.92
N ASP A 209 0.41 -1.48 14.67
CA ASP A 209 1.27 -0.39 15.12
C ASP A 209 0.45 0.60 15.98
N THR A 210 1.15 1.53 16.61
CA THR A 210 0.57 2.56 17.47
C THR A 210 0.15 3.80 16.68
N ILE A 211 -1.05 4.29 16.94
CA ILE A 211 -1.55 5.55 16.37
C ILE A 211 -0.74 6.71 16.95
N SER A 212 -0.30 7.65 16.11
CA SER A 212 0.34 8.88 16.56
C SER A 212 -0.49 10.10 16.21
N GLU A 213 -0.87 10.87 17.24
CA GLU A 213 -1.56 12.16 17.08
C GLU A 213 -0.73 13.22 16.34
N THR A 214 0.59 13.00 16.21
CA THR A 214 1.50 14.00 15.63
C THR A 214 1.62 13.92 14.12
N TYR A 215 1.44 12.75 13.53
CA TYR A 215 1.65 12.54 12.09
C TYR A 215 0.54 11.75 11.39
N ASP A 216 -0.32 11.04 12.12
CA ASP A 216 -1.48 10.36 11.54
C ASP A 216 -2.69 11.29 11.47
N ASN A 217 -3.55 11.08 10.48
CA ASN A 217 -4.86 11.73 10.40
C ASN A 217 -5.96 10.69 10.60
N THR A 218 -6.49 10.63 11.81
CA THR A 218 -7.54 9.68 12.21
C THR A 218 -8.89 9.97 11.55
N GLU A 219 -9.24 11.24 11.31
CA GLU A 219 -10.49 11.63 10.63
C GLU A 219 -10.52 11.15 9.18
N LEU A 220 -9.40 11.28 8.47
CA LEU A 220 -9.27 10.80 7.09
C LEU A 220 -8.91 9.31 7.00
N ARG A 221 -8.54 8.69 8.14
CA ARG A 221 -8.00 7.32 8.24
C ARG A 221 -6.76 7.13 7.35
N ILE A 222 -5.81 8.05 7.44
CA ILE A 222 -4.55 8.02 6.68
C ILE A 222 -3.38 8.12 7.66
N ALA A 223 -2.50 7.11 7.65
CA ALA A 223 -1.29 7.12 8.45
C ALA A 223 -0.19 7.96 7.77
N ASP A 224 0.74 8.50 8.56
CA ASP A 224 1.85 9.35 8.11
C ASP A 224 1.43 10.57 7.27
N TYR A 225 0.16 11.01 7.39
CA TYR A 225 -0.43 12.08 6.61
C TYR A 225 0.39 13.38 6.64
N TYR A 226 0.73 13.86 7.84
CA TYR A 226 1.45 15.12 8.02
C TYR A 226 2.95 14.99 7.75
N ARG A 227 3.48 13.76 7.78
CA ARG A 227 4.89 13.50 7.48
C ARG A 227 5.13 13.60 5.97
N LYS A 228 4.33 12.88 5.18
CA LYS A 228 4.46 12.87 3.72
C LYS A 228 4.12 14.23 3.09
N LYS A 229 3.15 14.98 3.65
CA LYS A 229 2.84 16.34 3.19
C LYS A 229 3.97 17.36 3.39
N LYS A 230 4.83 17.19 4.40
CA LYS A 230 5.98 18.08 4.59
C LYS A 230 7.03 17.84 3.50
N ASP A 231 7.24 16.59 3.12
CA ASP A 231 8.17 16.21 2.06
C ASP A 231 7.72 16.69 0.67
N ASP A 232 6.41 16.88 0.43
CA ASP A 232 5.88 17.45 -0.83
C ASP A 232 6.00 18.97 -0.89
N GLN A 233 5.91 19.67 0.25
CA GLN A 233 6.17 21.12 0.29
C GLN A 233 7.65 21.43 -0.02
N GLU A 234 8.55 20.47 0.19
CA GLU A 234 9.97 20.58 -0.20
C GLU A 234 10.22 20.26 -1.70
N LYS A 235 9.21 19.84 -2.48
CA LYS A 235 9.36 19.40 -3.89
C LYS A 235 8.65 20.28 -4.95
N GLU A 236 7.98 21.35 -4.57
CA GLU A 236 7.57 22.39 -5.55
C GLU A 236 8.75 23.34 -5.81
N ASP A 237 9.02 23.64 -7.08
CA ASP A 237 10.12 24.49 -7.59
C ASP A 237 10.50 25.66 -6.65
N PRO A 238 11.75 25.73 -6.15
CA PRO A 238 12.18 26.81 -5.28
C PRO A 238 12.52 28.04 -6.12
N SER A 239 11.50 28.83 -6.45
CA SER A 239 11.71 30.25 -6.80
C SER A 239 11.71 31.17 -5.57
N GLY A 240 11.80 30.60 -4.37
CA GLY A 240 12.17 31.29 -3.14
C GLY A 240 13.45 30.67 -2.59
N GLU A 241 14.58 31.35 -2.73
CA GLU A 241 15.88 30.91 -2.21
C GLU A 241 15.87 30.73 -0.68
N GLU A 242 15.61 29.50 -0.22
CA GLU A 242 15.71 29.11 1.18
C GLU A 242 17.18 29.02 1.64
N ILE A 243 17.40 29.31 2.93
CA ILE A 243 18.72 29.29 3.55
C ILE A 243 19.07 27.83 3.89
N ALA A 244 20.12 27.29 3.26
CA ALA A 244 20.71 25.99 3.57
C ALA A 244 21.99 26.10 4.43
N ILE A 245 22.29 25.05 5.23
CA ILE A 245 23.55 24.88 5.98
C ILE A 245 24.51 23.98 5.18
N ILE A 246 25.63 24.56 4.76
CA ILE A 246 26.69 23.91 3.99
C ILE A 246 27.75 23.36 4.96
N GLY A 247 28.09 22.08 4.82
CA GLY A 247 29.08 21.39 5.66
C GLY A 247 28.86 19.89 5.70
N ASP A 248 29.77 19.16 6.34
CA ASP A 248 29.76 17.69 6.39
C ASP A 248 28.68 17.13 7.31
N GLU A 249 28.02 16.05 6.90
CA GLU A 249 27.02 15.34 7.71
C GLU A 249 27.63 14.24 8.58
N LYS A 250 28.80 13.72 8.18
CA LYS A 250 29.51 12.63 8.87
C LYS A 250 30.79 13.16 9.49
N LEU A 251 30.80 13.28 10.81
CA LEU A 251 31.88 13.89 11.56
C LEU A 251 32.75 12.83 12.23
N ARG A 252 34.02 12.74 11.85
CA ARG A 252 35.00 11.84 12.46
C ARG A 252 35.46 12.41 13.79
N ILE A 253 35.56 11.54 14.80
CA ILE A 253 36.13 11.90 16.11
C ILE A 253 37.52 12.54 15.97
N GLY A 254 37.79 13.55 16.80
CA GLY A 254 39.07 14.26 16.85
C GLY A 254 39.31 15.28 15.73
N ARG A 255 38.40 15.42 14.75
CA ARG A 255 38.54 16.37 13.62
C ARG A 255 37.74 17.66 13.83
N THR A 256 38.16 18.70 13.12
CA THR A 256 37.50 20.00 13.04
C THR A 256 36.71 20.10 11.74
N TYR A 257 35.52 20.70 11.82
CA TYR A 257 34.58 20.89 10.72
C TYR A 257 34.09 22.34 10.72
N VAL A 258 33.93 22.90 9.52
CA VAL A 258 33.42 24.26 9.32
C VAL A 258 32.08 24.16 8.61
N PHE A 259 31.07 24.76 9.22
CA PHE A 259 29.74 24.90 8.67
C PHE A 259 29.52 26.34 8.23
N LYS A 260 28.81 26.53 7.12
CA LYS A 260 28.49 27.86 6.58
C LYS A 260 27.01 27.96 6.28
N SER A 261 26.43 29.13 6.49
CA SER A 261 25.12 29.47 5.93
C SER A 261 25.27 29.77 4.43
N SER A 262 24.28 29.41 3.64
CA SER A 262 24.20 29.84 2.22
C SER A 262 23.91 31.34 2.05
N LYS A 263 23.43 32.02 3.10
CA LYS A 263 23.24 33.48 3.14
C LYS A 263 23.87 34.07 4.40
N ASP A 264 24.83 34.97 4.20
CA ASP A 264 25.70 35.51 5.24
C ASP A 264 25.00 36.55 6.15
N ASP A 265 23.92 37.20 5.68
CA ASP A 265 23.30 38.34 6.37
C ASP A 265 22.03 38.01 7.17
N GLN A 266 21.58 36.76 7.15
CA GLN A 266 20.29 36.36 7.75
C GLN A 266 20.41 35.47 8.99
N VAL A 267 21.61 35.08 9.42
CA VAL A 267 21.80 34.29 10.64
C VAL A 267 21.76 35.20 11.87
N GLU A 268 20.91 34.82 12.82
CA GLU A 268 20.85 35.42 14.16
C GLU A 268 21.69 34.58 15.14
N GLU A 269 21.57 33.25 15.07
CA GLU A 269 22.23 32.36 16.03
C GLU A 269 22.51 30.96 15.48
N TRP A 270 23.68 30.41 15.80
CA TRP A 270 24.01 28.97 15.65
C TRP A 270 23.83 28.23 16.98
N ILE A 271 23.11 27.11 16.97
CA ILE A 271 22.84 26.25 18.13
C ILE A 271 23.23 24.82 17.76
N ILE A 272 23.88 24.10 18.67
CA ILE A 272 24.16 22.67 18.49
C ILE A 272 23.63 21.86 19.67
N GLU A 273 22.82 20.87 19.37
CA GLU A 273 22.20 19.99 20.36
C GLU A 273 22.57 18.54 20.08
N SER A 274 22.91 17.78 21.12
CA SER A 274 23.21 16.34 21.00
C SER A 274 22.17 15.51 21.74
N LEU A 275 21.62 14.50 21.07
CA LEU A 275 20.69 13.56 21.69
C LEU A 275 21.49 12.50 22.47
N GLY A 276 21.49 12.59 23.81
CA GLY A 276 22.01 11.55 24.70
C GLY A 276 23.28 11.93 25.47
N GLY A 277 23.10 12.32 26.76
CA GLY A 277 24.18 12.48 27.74
C GLY A 277 24.41 13.92 28.22
N THR A 278 24.84 14.07 29.47
CA THR A 278 25.06 15.37 30.16
C THR A 278 26.27 16.15 29.67
N THR A 279 27.05 15.63 28.71
CA THR A 279 28.27 16.28 28.22
C THR A 279 28.24 16.39 26.70
N SER A 280 28.29 17.63 26.18
CA SER A 280 28.31 17.89 24.73
C SER A 280 29.50 17.21 24.04
N PRO A 281 29.30 16.50 22.91
CA PRO A 281 30.38 15.82 22.17
C PRO A 281 31.27 16.77 21.36
N PHE A 282 30.95 18.06 21.31
CA PHE A 282 31.66 19.07 20.53
C PHE A 282 32.39 20.07 21.42
N THR A 283 33.44 20.65 20.86
CA THR A 283 34.05 21.90 21.32
C THR A 283 33.87 22.93 20.21
N ILE A 284 33.12 24.00 20.50
CA ILE A 284 32.96 25.14 19.56
C ILE A 284 34.29 25.90 19.56
N GLN A 285 34.94 26.01 18.40
CA GLN A 285 36.19 26.74 18.27
C GLN A 285 35.93 28.20 17.90
N GLU A 286 35.09 28.42 16.89
CA GLU A 286 34.72 29.74 16.38
C GLU A 286 33.24 29.74 15.96
N LYS A 287 32.56 30.87 16.15
CA LYS A 287 31.18 31.11 15.74
C LYS A 287 31.04 32.57 15.36
N ASP A 288 30.57 32.84 14.16
CA ASP A 288 30.20 34.18 13.69
C ASP A 288 28.82 34.13 12.99
N SER A 289 28.43 35.21 12.30
CA SER A 289 27.14 35.30 11.61
C SER A 289 27.08 34.50 10.31
N THR A 290 28.17 33.88 9.85
CA THR A 290 28.21 33.19 8.55
C THR A 290 28.68 31.75 8.68
N THR A 291 29.49 31.47 9.70
CA THR A 291 30.20 30.22 9.90
C THR A 291 30.19 29.76 11.35
N MET A 292 30.29 28.45 11.52
CA MET A 292 30.53 27.83 12.80
C MET A 292 31.55 26.71 12.66
N THR A 293 32.59 26.76 13.48
CA THR A 293 33.68 25.78 13.50
C THR A 293 33.57 24.91 14.74
N LEU A 294 33.40 23.61 14.53
CA LEU A 294 33.26 22.60 15.58
C LEU A 294 34.42 21.64 15.55
N ARG A 295 34.93 21.28 16.73
CA ARG A 295 35.82 20.13 16.89
C ARG A 295 35.08 19.00 17.60
N VAL A 296 35.07 17.82 17.01
CA VAL A 296 34.55 16.61 17.66
C VAL A 296 35.57 16.13 18.68
N LYS A 297 35.15 15.88 19.92
CA LYS A 297 36.03 15.34 20.96
C LYS A 297 36.59 13.97 20.53
N ASP A 298 37.85 13.71 20.86
CA ASP A 298 38.51 12.42 20.57
C ASP A 298 38.12 11.40 21.64
N ASP A 299 36.86 10.98 21.64
CA ASP A 299 36.31 9.97 22.54
C ASP A 299 35.49 8.94 21.74
N ALA A 300 35.97 7.70 21.74
CA ALA A 300 35.36 6.61 20.99
C ALA A 300 33.92 6.29 21.44
N ARG A 301 33.54 6.66 22.68
CA ARG A 301 32.17 6.47 23.19
C ARG A 301 31.15 7.34 22.46
N LEU A 302 31.59 8.39 21.76
CA LEU A 302 30.73 9.31 21.02
C LEU A 302 30.35 8.78 19.63
N VAL A 303 30.99 7.72 19.14
CA VAL A 303 30.68 7.12 17.84
C VAL A 303 29.25 6.61 17.83
N GLY A 304 28.46 7.04 16.83
CA GLY A 304 27.04 6.73 16.73
C GLY A 304 26.11 7.80 17.31
N THR A 305 26.65 8.79 18.04
CA THR A 305 25.85 9.92 18.54
C THR A 305 25.36 10.78 17.38
N ILE A 306 24.11 11.23 17.48
CA ILE A 306 23.47 12.14 16.54
C ILE A 306 23.34 13.51 17.20
N ALA A 307 23.68 14.55 16.46
CA ALA A 307 23.53 15.93 16.87
C ALA A 307 22.82 16.75 15.81
N ASN A 308 22.09 17.76 16.25
CA ASN A 308 21.40 18.71 15.39
C ASN A 308 22.16 20.03 15.43
N LEU A 309 22.59 20.47 14.26
CA LEU A 309 23.06 21.83 14.05
C LEU A 309 21.91 22.69 13.57
N ILE A 310 21.57 23.71 14.34
CA ILE A 310 20.43 24.59 14.13
C ILE A 310 20.94 26.01 13.86
N VAL A 311 20.38 26.65 12.84
CA VAL A 311 20.55 28.07 12.52
C VAL A 311 19.21 28.76 12.72
N LYS A 312 19.18 29.72 13.63
CA LYS A 312 18.07 30.66 13.79
C LYS A 312 18.31 31.86 12.89
N THR A 313 17.34 32.18 12.04
CA THR A 313 17.43 33.31 11.11
C THR A 313 16.69 34.53 11.65
N LYS A 314 17.08 35.75 11.22
CA LYS A 314 16.48 37.03 11.65
C LYS A 314 14.97 37.13 11.37
N ASN A 315 14.45 36.33 10.44
CA ASN A 315 13.02 36.26 10.09
C ASN A 315 12.25 35.20 10.89
N SER A 316 12.79 34.73 12.03
CA SER A 316 12.20 33.67 12.88
C SER A 316 12.10 32.28 12.25
N GLY A 317 12.79 32.04 11.12
CA GLY A 317 12.92 30.71 10.51
C GLY A 317 14.03 29.90 11.17
N ILE A 318 13.81 28.60 11.36
CA ILE A 318 14.78 27.65 11.92
C ILE A 318 15.21 26.69 10.82
N VAL A 319 16.50 26.65 10.51
CA VAL A 319 17.09 25.67 9.59
C VAL A 319 17.91 24.70 10.41
N SER A 320 17.80 23.39 10.15
CA SER A 320 18.56 22.39 10.90
C SER A 320 19.28 21.40 10.00
N LYS A 321 20.40 20.87 10.47
CA LYS A 321 21.20 19.85 9.81
C LYS A 321 21.59 18.76 10.80
N ASN A 322 21.27 17.51 10.46
CA ASN A 322 21.65 16.34 11.24
C ASN A 322 23.14 16.01 11.02
N LEU A 323 23.85 15.77 12.12
CA LEU A 323 25.27 15.43 12.17
C LEU A 323 25.44 14.08 12.85
N LYS A 324 26.14 13.15 12.20
CA LYS A 324 26.43 11.82 12.74
C LYS A 324 27.91 11.68 13.05
N ILE A 325 28.24 11.32 14.29
CA ILE A 325 29.62 11.06 14.69
C ILE A 325 30.04 9.65 14.27
N ILE A 326 31.16 9.54 13.55
CA ILE A 326 31.72 8.29 13.03
C ILE A 326 33.15 8.07 13.54
N SER A 327 33.65 6.83 13.38
CA SER A 327 35.01 6.46 13.73
C SER A 327 36.06 7.32 13.02
N ARG A 328 37.25 7.37 13.61
CA ARG A 328 38.41 8.09 13.08
C ARG A 328 38.88 7.57 11.71
N PHE A 329 38.59 6.30 11.44
CA PHE A 329 38.91 5.56 10.22
C PHE A 329 37.64 5.35 9.40
#